data_AF-A0A816FUD6-F1
#
_entry.id   AF-A0A816FUD6-F1
#
_cell.length_a   1.000
_cell.length_b   1.000
_cell.length_c   1.000
_cell.angle_alpha   90.00
_cell.angle_beta   90.00
_cell.angle_gamma   90.00
#
_symmetry.space_group_name_H-M   'P 1'
#
loop_
_entity.id
_entity.type
_entity.pdbx_description
1 polymer ?
#
loop_
_entity_poly.entity_id
_entity_poly.type
_entity_poly.pdbx_seq_one_letter_code
_entity_poly.pdbx_strand_id
1 'polypeptide(L)'
;DDDSQGLLRKSLNSILSTWKTALKPNHLLLIPLGFWTLSGEAFFMGAFTNSFITCTIGVRYVGLIMTIYGIIATAASIIVTYIVKLKYSRPICFLISSLLSYTIFIVMLVWKPTVSLTYVLFIIPCLSSIVDGLTEPFITGFT
;
A
#
# COMPACT_ATOMS: atom_id res chain seq x y z
N ASP A 1 16.55 41.38 9.67
CA ASP A 1 16.48 40.42 10.78
C ASP A 1 15.10 40.28 11.42
N ASP A 2 14.25 41.31 11.45
CA ASP A 2 12.90 41.19 12.05
C ASP A 2 11.92 40.36 11.18
N ASP A 3 12.00 40.47 9.85
CA ASP A 3 11.15 39.70 8.92
C ASP A 3 11.44 38.18 8.93
N SER A 4 12.70 37.78 9.15
CA SER A 4 13.08 36.36 9.19
C SER A 4 12.57 35.67 10.46
N GLN A 5 12.50 36.38 11.58
CA GLN A 5 11.92 35.86 12.84
C GLN A 5 10.39 35.70 12.74
N GLY A 6 9.71 36.60 12.03
CA GLY A 6 8.27 36.50 11.76
C GLY A 6 7.91 35.29 10.90
N LEU A 7 8.71 35.01 9.86
CA LEU A 7 8.54 33.83 8.99
C LEU A 7 8.77 32.52 9.75
N LEU A 8 9.81 32.43 10.58
CA LEU A 8 10.08 31.23 11.39
C LEU A 8 8.93 30.92 12.36
N ARG A 9 8.39 31.93 13.05
CA ARG A 9 7.23 31.75 13.94
C ARG A 9 6.00 31.28 13.19
N LYS A 10 5.76 31.79 11.98
CA LYS A 10 4.64 31.37 11.13
C LYS A 10 4.79 29.92 10.67
N SER A 11 6.00 29.53 10.25
CA SER A 11 6.32 28.14 9.87
C SER A 11 6.18 27.18 11.05
N LEU A 12 6.67 27.55 12.23
CA LEU A 12 6.56 26.75 13.44
C LEU A 12 5.09 26.57 13.86
N ASN A 13 4.29 27.63 13.80
CA ASN A 13 2.86 27.55 14.14
C ASN A 13 2.09 26.65 13.17
N SER A 14 2.45 26.64 11.88
CA SER A 14 1.87 25.72 10.88
C SER A 14 2.27 24.26 11.13
N ILE A 15 3.51 24.01 11.55
CA ILE A 15 3.97 22.67 11.91
C ILE A 15 3.28 22.19 13.19
N LEU A 16 3.16 23.08 14.19
CA LEU A 16 2.54 22.76 15.48
C LEU A 16 1.04 22.46 15.32
N SER A 17 0.34 23.22 14.46
CA SER A 17 -1.08 23.00 14.17
C SER A 17 -1.32 21.71 13.38
N THR A 18 -0.39 21.35 12.49
CA THR A 18 -0.40 20.05 11.78
C THR A 18 -0.19 18.90 12.76
N TRP A 19 0.79 19.01 13.65
CA TRP A 19 1.07 18.00 14.69
C TRP A 19 -0.13 17.78 15.61
N LYS A 20 -0.77 18.87 16.04
CA LYS A 20 -1.97 18.83 16.87
C LYS A 20 -3.17 18.20 16.15
N THR A 21 -3.21 18.29 14.82
CA THR A 21 -4.24 17.67 13.97
C THR A 21 -3.96 16.17 13.73
N ALA A 22 -2.70 15.79 13.61
CA ALA A 22 -2.27 14.40 13.50
C ALA A 22 -2.54 13.59 14.79
N LEU A 23 -2.44 14.24 15.96
CA LEU A 23 -2.70 13.64 17.28
C LEU A 23 -4.19 13.53 17.65
N LYS A 24 -5.13 13.90 16.76
CA LYS A 24 -6.56 13.70 17.02
C LYS A 24 -6.89 12.21 17.07
N PRO A 25 -7.78 11.76 17.98
CA PRO A 25 -8.07 10.34 18.19
C PRO A 25 -8.56 9.61 16.93
N ASN A 26 -9.25 10.32 16.03
CA ASN A 26 -9.73 9.74 14.76
C ASN A 26 -8.59 9.42 13.78
N HIS A 27 -7.51 10.22 13.78
CA HIS A 27 -6.33 9.97 12.94
C HIS A 27 -5.35 9.01 13.58
N LEU A 28 -5.37 8.87 14.91
CA LEU A 28 -4.46 8.00 15.62
C LEU A 28 -4.64 6.52 15.26
N LEU A 29 -5.87 6.09 14.93
CA LEU A 29 -6.14 4.71 14.47
C LEU A 29 -5.67 4.47 13.03
N LEU A 30 -5.64 5.53 12.20
CA LEU A 30 -5.27 5.46 10.79
C LEU A 30 -3.76 5.33 10.59
N ILE A 31 -2.95 5.91 11.49
CA ILE A 31 -1.49 5.88 11.42
C ILE A 31 -0.93 4.44 11.48
N PRO A 32 -1.31 3.58 12.46
CA PRO A 32 -0.87 2.19 12.49
C PRO A 32 -1.34 1.37 11.28
N LEU A 33 -2.54 1.66 10.77
CA LEU A 33 -3.10 0.95 9.62
C LEU A 33 -2.33 1.30 8.33
N GLY A 34 -2.08 2.58 8.09
CA GLY A 34 -1.24 3.01 6.97
C GLY A 34 0.16 2.45 7.07
N PHE A 35 0.76 2.47 8.27
CA PHE A 35 2.08 1.89 8.49
C PHE A 35 2.15 0.40 8.16
N TRP A 36 1.12 -0.37 8.51
CA TRP A 36 1.03 -1.80 8.18
C TRP A 36 1.00 -2.03 6.66
N THR A 37 0.15 -1.31 5.92
CA THR A 37 0.03 -1.46 4.46
C THR A 37 1.32 -1.07 3.74
N LEU A 38 1.90 0.08 4.09
CA LEU A 38 3.17 0.57 3.54
C LEU A 38 4.32 -0.42 3.78
N SER A 39 4.37 -1.01 4.97
CA SER A 39 5.37 -2.03 5.29
C SER A 39 5.23 -3.26 4.39
N GLY A 40 3.99 -3.65 4.08
CA GLY A 40 3.72 -4.78 3.20
C GLY A 40 4.14 -4.54 1.75
N GLU A 41 3.79 -3.39 1.17
CA GLU A 41 4.22 -3.01 -0.17
C GLU A 41 5.74 -2.88 -0.28
N ALA A 42 6.39 -2.29 0.74
CA ALA A 42 7.83 -2.16 0.79
C ALA A 42 8.53 -3.54 0.84
N PHE A 43 7.96 -4.50 1.57
CA PHE A 43 8.44 -5.88 1.59
C PHE A 43 8.34 -6.53 0.20
N PHE A 44 7.24 -6.30 -0.51
CA PHE A 44 7.03 -6.79 -1.88
C PHE A 44 8.05 -6.21 -2.87
N MET A 45 8.25 -4.89 -2.84
CA MET A 45 9.16 -4.20 -3.75
C MET A 45 10.62 -4.52 -3.45
N GLY A 46 10.98 -4.61 -2.18
CA GLY A 46 12.35 -4.86 -1.72
C GLY A 46 12.71 -6.34 -1.62
N ALA A 47 12.18 -7.01 -0.61
CA ALA A 47 12.62 -8.34 -0.21
C ALA A 47 12.12 -9.45 -1.16
N PHE A 48 10.84 -9.41 -1.52
CA PHE A 48 10.24 -10.42 -2.39
C PHE A 48 10.87 -10.40 -3.79
N THR A 49 10.96 -9.22 -4.38
CA THR A 49 11.50 -9.05 -5.73
C THR A 49 12.98 -9.41 -5.81
N ASN A 50 13.80 -9.00 -4.85
CA ASN A 50 15.21 -9.34 -4.86
C ASN A 50 15.48 -10.82 -4.58
N SER A 51 14.72 -11.47 -3.70
CA SER A 51 15.03 -12.84 -3.27
C SER A 51 14.36 -13.89 -4.14
N PHE A 52 13.08 -13.70 -4.48
CA PHE A 52 12.28 -14.71 -5.19
C PHE A 52 12.35 -14.53 -6.71
N ILE A 53 12.14 -13.30 -7.20
CA ILE A 53 12.10 -13.04 -8.65
C ILE A 53 13.51 -13.16 -9.25
N THR A 54 14.51 -12.54 -8.63
CA THR A 54 15.90 -12.59 -9.13
C THR A 54 16.48 -14.00 -9.12
N CYS A 55 16.18 -14.81 -8.10
CA CYS A 55 16.70 -16.18 -8.00
C CYS A 55 16.05 -17.14 -9.02
N THR A 56 14.76 -16.97 -9.32
CA THR A 56 14.00 -17.94 -10.12
C THR A 56 13.92 -17.57 -11.61
N ILE A 57 13.69 -16.29 -11.91
CA ILE A 57 13.41 -15.78 -13.27
C ILE A 57 14.53 -14.84 -13.76
N GLY A 58 15.31 -14.28 -12.83
CA GLY A 58 16.36 -13.31 -13.11
C GLY A 58 15.87 -11.86 -13.08
N VAL A 59 16.82 -10.95 -12.82
CA VAL A 59 16.56 -9.51 -12.61
C VAL A 59 15.91 -8.80 -13.81
N ARG A 60 16.07 -9.33 -15.02
CA ARG A 60 15.56 -8.71 -16.27
C ARG A 60 14.04 -8.57 -16.30
N TYR A 61 13.31 -9.41 -15.56
CA TYR A 61 11.84 -9.41 -15.55
C TYR A 61 11.25 -8.59 -14.41
N VAL A 62 12.08 -8.11 -13.47
CA VAL A 62 11.64 -7.32 -12.32
C VAL A 62 10.91 -6.05 -12.76
N GLY A 63 11.49 -5.29 -13.68
CA GLY A 63 10.88 -4.05 -14.18
C GLY A 63 9.55 -4.27 -14.89
N LEU A 64 9.41 -5.40 -15.60
CA LEU A 64 8.17 -5.78 -16.27
C LEU A 64 7.07 -6.10 -15.26
N ILE A 65 7.39 -6.86 -14.21
CA ILE A 65 6.44 -7.20 -13.14
C ILE A 65 5.99 -5.93 -12.40
N MET A 66 6.91 -5.00 -12.11
CA MET A 66 6.58 -3.73 -11.45
C MET A 66 5.71 -2.80 -12.31
N THR A 67 5.86 -2.86 -13.63
CA THR A 67 5.01 -2.07 -14.53
C THR A 67 3.59 -2.64 -14.56
N ILE A 68 3.46 -3.97 -14.64
CA ILE A 68 2.15 -4.66 -14.57
C ILE A 68 1.48 -4.39 -13.22
N TYR A 69 2.25 -4.42 -12.14
CA TYR A 69 1.78 -4.08 -10.80
C TYR A 69 1.12 -2.69 -10.78
N GLY A 70 1.79 -1.68 -11.33
CA GLY A 70 1.24 -0.32 -11.42
C GLY A 70 -0.03 -0.22 -12.27
N ILE A 71 -0.10 -0.91 -13.41
CA ILE A 71 -1.29 -0.93 -14.27
C ILE A 71 -2.48 -1.55 -13.54
N ILE A 72 -2.26 -2.66 -12.83
CA ILE A 72 -3.32 -3.33 -12.09
C ILE A 72 -3.78 -2.48 -10.90
N ALA A 73 -2.86 -1.88 -10.16
CA ALA A 73 -3.19 -1.01 -9.03
C ALA A 73 -4.01 0.21 -9.47
N THR A 74 -3.62 0.85 -10.58
CA THR A 74 -4.37 1.99 -11.13
C THR A 74 -5.76 1.58 -11.62
N ALA A 75 -5.89 0.45 -12.31
CA ALA A 75 -7.19 -0.09 -12.73
C ALA A 75 -8.10 -0.39 -11.52
N ALA A 76 -7.56 -1.03 -10.48
CA ALA A 76 -8.28 -1.33 -9.24
C ALA A 76 -8.74 -0.05 -8.52
N SER A 77 -7.90 0.97 -8.46
CA SER A 77 -8.23 2.26 -7.83
C SER A 77 -9.38 2.99 -8.53
N ILE A 78 -9.45 2.94 -9.87
CA ILE A 78 -10.58 3.50 -10.64
C ILE A 78 -11.89 2.80 -10.26
N ILE A 79 -11.86 1.46 -10.18
CA ILE A 79 -13.03 0.64 -9.82
C ILE A 79 -13.50 0.99 -8.40
N VAL A 80 -12.57 1.12 -7.44
CA VAL A 80 -12.90 1.47 -6.04
C VAL A 80 -13.50 2.86 -5.96
N THR A 81 -12.91 3.83 -6.66
CA THR A 81 -13.41 5.21 -6.70
C THR A 81 -14.86 5.25 -7.17
N TYR A 82 -15.25 4.38 -8.10
CA TYR A 82 -16.63 4.22 -8.53
C TYR A 82 -17.51 3.54 -7.47
N ILE A 83 -17.04 2.46 -6.84
CA ILE A 83 -17.76 1.73 -5.77
C ILE A 83 -18.01 2.63 -4.55
N VAL A 84 -17.05 3.49 -4.19
CA VAL A 84 -17.14 4.43 -3.06
C VAL A 84 -18.25 5.45 -3.26
N LYS A 85 -18.54 5.84 -4.52
CA LYS A 85 -19.69 6.70 -4.87
C LYS A 85 -21.04 5.98 -4.71
N LEU A 86 -21.06 4.65 -4.78
CA LEU A 86 -22.27 3.82 -4.69
C LEU A 86 -22.68 3.44 -3.26
N LYS A 87 -22.09 4.07 -2.23
CA LYS A 87 -22.58 4.03 -0.83
C LYS A 87 -22.54 2.64 -0.14
N TYR A 88 -21.62 1.76 -0.55
CA TYR A 88 -21.34 0.51 0.19
C TYR A 88 -20.73 0.79 1.58
N SER A 89 -21.02 -0.09 2.54
CA SER A 89 -20.52 -0.05 3.93
C SER A 89 -18.98 -0.10 3.94
N ARG A 90 -18.35 1.07 4.11
CA ARG A 90 -16.89 1.28 4.12
C ARG A 90 -16.07 0.32 5.00
N PRO A 91 -16.50 -0.09 6.21
CA PRO A 91 -15.71 -1.02 7.02
C PRO A 91 -15.65 -2.44 6.44
N ILE A 92 -16.65 -2.87 5.66
CA ILE A 92 -16.70 -4.25 5.13
C ILE A 92 -15.66 -4.45 4.03
N CYS A 93 -15.54 -3.47 3.12
CA CYS A 93 -14.52 -3.52 2.07
C CYS A 93 -13.10 -3.50 2.66
N PHE A 94 -12.89 -2.72 3.73
CA PHE A 94 -11.62 -2.69 4.43
C PHE A 94 -11.25 -4.04 5.06
N LEU A 95 -12.21 -4.68 5.74
CA LEU A 95 -12.01 -6.01 6.34
C LEU A 95 -11.66 -7.05 5.29
N ILE A 96 -12.41 -7.09 4.18
CA ILE A 96 -12.15 -8.04 3.08
C ILE A 96 -10.74 -7.84 2.51
N SER A 97 -10.35 -6.58 2.27
CA SER A 97 -9.02 -6.27 1.75
C SER A 97 -7.92 -6.73 2.71
N SER A 98 -8.07 -6.43 4.01
CA SER A 98 -7.11 -6.84 5.03
C SER A 98 -6.97 -8.37 5.13
N LEU A 99 -8.09 -9.10 5.07
CA LEU A 99 -8.11 -10.57 5.02
C LEU A 99 -7.35 -11.12 3.80
N LEU A 100 -7.52 -10.50 2.63
CA LEU A 100 -6.76 -10.87 1.43
C LEU A 100 -5.26 -10.59 1.61
N SER A 101 -4.88 -9.44 2.14
CA SER A 101 -3.46 -9.12 2.43
C SER A 101 -2.83 -10.19 3.33
N TYR A 102 -3.49 -10.53 4.45
CA TYR A 102 -2.99 -11.57 5.36
C TYR A 102 -2.88 -12.94 4.67
N THR A 103 -3.85 -13.29 3.83
CA THR A 103 -3.83 -14.55 3.08
C THR A 103 -2.61 -14.61 2.16
N ILE A 104 -2.30 -13.52 1.44
CA ILE A 104 -1.13 -13.46 0.56
C ILE A 104 0.18 -13.59 1.37
N PHE A 105 0.28 -12.92 2.52
CA PHE A 105 1.44 -13.06 3.41
C PHE A 105 1.62 -14.50 3.92
N ILE A 106 0.53 -15.17 4.32
CA ILE A 106 0.57 -16.56 4.77
C ILE A 106 0.98 -17.49 3.61
N VAL A 107 0.44 -17.27 2.41
CA VAL A 107 0.83 -18.03 1.22
C VAL A 107 2.32 -17.88 0.93
N MET A 108 2.87 -16.67 1.04
CA MET A 108 4.31 -16.45 0.90
C MET A 108 5.15 -17.14 1.97
N LEU A 109 4.67 -17.23 3.21
CA LEU A 109 5.38 -17.89 4.30
C LEU A 109 5.42 -19.42 4.12
N VAL A 110 4.36 -20.01 3.58
CA VAL A 110 4.24 -21.46 3.41
C VAL A 110 4.87 -21.94 2.11
N TRP A 111 4.83 -21.11 1.06
CA TRP A 111 5.26 -21.51 -0.28
C TRP A 111 6.76 -21.36 -0.49
N LYS A 112 7.42 -22.45 -0.92
CA LYS A 112 8.82 -22.43 -1.36
C LYS A 112 8.92 -22.25 -2.87
N PRO A 113 9.73 -21.30 -3.37
CA PRO A 113 9.90 -21.08 -4.79
C PRO A 113 10.56 -22.30 -5.44
N THR A 114 9.80 -22.96 -6.32
CA THR A 114 10.27 -24.08 -7.14
C THR A 114 10.32 -23.64 -8.59
N VAL A 115 11.42 -23.94 -9.29
CA VAL A 115 11.69 -23.52 -10.67
C VAL A 115 10.63 -23.94 -11.71
N SER A 116 9.78 -24.92 -11.39
CA SER A 116 8.67 -25.34 -12.26
C SER A 116 7.41 -24.48 -12.13
N LEU A 117 7.29 -23.67 -11.07
CA LEU A 117 6.10 -22.86 -10.73
C LEU A 117 6.32 -21.36 -10.98
N THR A 118 6.99 -21.02 -12.08
CA THR A 118 7.31 -19.63 -12.48
C THR A 118 6.07 -18.74 -12.57
N TYR A 119 4.92 -19.30 -12.94
CA TYR A 119 3.65 -18.58 -13.05
C TYR A 119 3.16 -18.02 -11.71
N VAL A 120 3.44 -18.69 -10.59
CA VAL A 120 3.01 -18.26 -9.26
C VAL A 120 3.68 -16.93 -8.88
N LEU A 121 4.92 -16.72 -9.32
CA LEU A 121 5.67 -15.48 -9.10
C LEU A 121 5.10 -14.28 -9.87
N PHE A 122 4.31 -14.50 -10.92
CA PHE A 122 3.56 -13.45 -11.62
C PHE A 122 2.19 -13.21 -11.01
N ILE A 123 1.51 -14.25 -10.53
CA ILE A 123 0.16 -14.15 -9.97
C ILE A 123 0.17 -13.43 -8.62
N ILE A 124 1.15 -13.74 -7.77
CA ILE A 124 1.27 -13.14 -6.43
C ILE A 124 1.36 -11.60 -6.46
N PRO A 125 2.27 -10.96 -7.22
CA PRO A 125 2.32 -9.51 -7.31
C PRO A 125 1.05 -8.92 -7.91
N CYS A 126 0.46 -9.56 -8.93
CA CYS A 126 -0.82 -9.11 -9.50
C CYS A 126 -1.97 -9.11 -8.48
N LEU A 127 -2.10 -10.18 -7.68
CA LEU A 127 -3.10 -10.25 -6.62
C LEU A 127 -2.86 -9.19 -5.54
N SER A 128 -1.59 -8.96 -5.20
CA SER A 128 -1.20 -7.95 -4.22
C SER A 128 -1.55 -6.56 -4.72
N SER A 129 -1.25 -6.22 -5.98
CA SER A 129 -1.63 -4.93 -6.58
C SER A 129 -3.13 -4.65 -6.54
N ILE A 130 -3.97 -5.68 -6.69
CA ILE A 130 -5.42 -5.52 -6.58
C ILE A 130 -5.77 -5.11 -5.16
N VAL A 131 -5.22 -5.80 -4.17
CA VAL A 131 -5.45 -5.52 -2.75
C VAL A 131 -4.96 -4.12 -2.37
N ASP A 132 -3.79 -3.71 -2.86
CA ASP A 132 -3.22 -2.40 -2.59
C ASP A 132 -4.05 -1.30 -3.27
N GLY A 133 -4.43 -1.50 -4.54
CA GLY A 133 -5.32 -0.60 -5.27
C GLY A 133 -6.73 -0.49 -4.69
N LEU A 134 -7.18 -1.47 -3.91
CA LEU A 134 -8.41 -1.38 -3.11
C LEU A 134 -8.14 -0.58 -1.82
N THR A 135 -7.11 -0.95 -1.07
CA THR A 135 -6.84 -0.46 0.29
C THR A 135 -6.44 1.01 0.33
N GLU A 136 -5.56 1.46 -0.58
CA GLU A 136 -5.02 2.82 -0.59
C GLU A 136 -6.09 3.91 -0.79
N PRO A 137 -7.02 3.79 -1.77
CA PRO A 137 -8.13 4.73 -1.88
C PRO A 137 -9.10 4.70 -0.69
N PHE A 138 -9.24 3.54 -0.02
CA PHE A 138 -10.08 3.46 1.18
C PHE A 138 -9.46 4.23 2.35
N ILE A 139 -8.16 4.03 2.62
CA ILE A 139 -7.43 4.75 3.69
C ILE A 139 -7.45 6.26 3.42
N THR A 140 -7.18 6.66 2.17
CA THR A 140 -7.22 8.07 1.77
C THR A 140 -8.63 8.65 1.89
N GLY A 141 -9.66 7.85 1.62
CA GLY A 141 -11.07 8.26 1.79
C GLY A 141 -11.54 8.42 3.25
N PHE A 142 -10.71 8.06 4.24
CA PHE A 142 -10.95 8.34 5.67
C PHE A 142 -10.28 9.62 6.18
N THR A 143 -9.33 10.19 5.44
CA THR A 143 -8.62 11.45 5.78
C THR A 143 -9.36 12.64 5.18
#